data_AF-A0A2R6LD50-F1
#
_entry.id   AF-A0A2R6LD50-F1
#
_cell.length_a   1.000
_cell.length_b   1.000
_cell.length_c   1.000
_cell.angle_alpha   90.00
_cell.angle_beta   90.00
_cell.angle_gamma   90.00
#
_symmetry.space_group_name_H-M   'P 1'
#
loop_
_entity.id
_entity.type
_entity.pdbx_description
1 polymer ?
#
loop_
_entity_poly.entity_id
_entity_poly.type
_entity_poly.pdbx_seq_one_letter_code
_entity_poly.pdbx_strand_id
1 'polypeptide(L)'
;MEMGHPVAGPFDSSREPPEGHRTEFDYGWVGTRETRGLLPFPIDDRTPRRYRASPTKSVVRAPVSGIGAVVLAVESLDRTEIFREFYRFPTADVRHDPERGIDVASFAGRTVTLVSPADDAGTELAAPARPDRGPTGEWLRRRLDRWGERICGVLLRTGDPSAVQHRFPLTDREPWCRGTVSWVDDDRVGRWLGVVEPGD
;
A
#
# COMPACT_ATOMS: atom_id res chain seq x y z
N MET A 1 26.83 -16.30 -4.22
CA MET A 1 25.58 -16.73 -3.55
C MET A 1 24.44 -16.45 -4.51
N GLU A 2 23.64 -17.46 -4.82
CA GLU A 2 22.41 -17.32 -5.59
C GLU A 2 21.39 -16.51 -4.76
N MET A 3 21.42 -15.19 -4.92
CA MET A 3 20.47 -14.25 -4.31
C MET A 3 19.22 -14.15 -5.20
N GLY A 4 18.48 -15.25 -5.31
CA GLY A 4 17.28 -15.33 -6.14
C GLY A 4 16.04 -15.61 -5.31
N HIS A 5 14.99 -14.79 -5.44
CA HIS A 5 13.65 -15.23 -5.05
C HIS A 5 13.15 -16.24 -6.09
N PRO A 6 12.48 -17.34 -5.67
CA PRO A 6 11.95 -18.30 -6.62
C PRO A 6 10.91 -17.62 -7.52
N VAL A 7 10.96 -17.96 -8.81
CA VAL A 7 10.03 -17.45 -9.82
C VAL A 7 9.28 -18.62 -10.44
N ALA A 8 7.96 -18.48 -10.55
CA ALA A 8 7.11 -19.42 -11.26
C ALA A 8 6.39 -18.70 -12.40
N GLY A 9 6.46 -19.24 -13.61
CA GLY A 9 5.91 -18.64 -14.84
C GLY A 9 6.96 -18.49 -15.94
N PRO A 10 6.65 -17.76 -17.03
CA PRO A 10 5.37 -17.09 -17.28
C PRO A 10 4.23 -18.08 -17.48
N PHE A 11 3.02 -17.67 -17.08
CA PHE A 11 1.77 -18.37 -17.31
C PHE A 11 0.87 -17.52 -18.19
N ASP A 12 0.34 -18.11 -19.25
CA ASP A 12 -0.66 -17.46 -20.10
C ASP A 12 -2.00 -17.34 -19.37
N SER A 13 -2.66 -16.19 -19.51
CA SER A 13 -4.03 -15.99 -19.03
C SER A 13 -4.80 -14.98 -19.87
N SER A 14 -6.12 -14.98 -19.68
CA SER A 14 -6.99 -14.01 -20.35
C SER A 14 -8.24 -13.70 -19.52
N ARG A 15 -8.82 -12.51 -19.75
CA ARG A 15 -10.10 -12.09 -19.20
C ARG A 15 -11.02 -11.63 -20.32
N GLU A 16 -12.26 -12.12 -20.29
CA GLU A 16 -13.35 -11.68 -21.15
C GLU A 16 -14.28 -10.74 -20.38
N PRO A 17 -14.28 -9.43 -20.66
CA PRO A 17 -15.25 -8.51 -20.08
C PRO A 17 -16.64 -8.74 -20.70
N PRO A 18 -17.75 -8.42 -19.98
CA PRO A 18 -19.12 -8.59 -20.48
C PRO A 18 -19.39 -7.88 -21.82
N GLU A 19 -18.73 -6.75 -22.05
CA GLU A 19 -18.78 -5.97 -23.29
C GLU A 19 -17.37 -5.48 -23.62
N GLY A 20 -16.62 -6.21 -24.45
CA GLY A 20 -15.31 -5.75 -24.89
C GLY A 20 -14.43 -6.79 -25.55
N HIS A 21 -13.22 -6.37 -25.90
CA HIS A 21 -12.21 -7.25 -26.46
C HIS A 21 -11.65 -8.18 -25.37
N ARG A 22 -11.42 -9.45 -25.74
CA ARG A 22 -10.65 -10.37 -24.90
C ARG A 22 -9.30 -9.74 -24.58
N THR A 23 -8.96 -9.73 -23.29
CA THR A 23 -7.69 -9.21 -22.79
C THR A 23 -6.79 -10.38 -22.45
N GLU A 24 -5.58 -10.39 -22.99
CA GLU A 24 -4.60 -11.46 -22.83
C GLU A 24 -3.34 -10.89 -22.16
N PHE A 25 -2.77 -11.68 -21.25
CA PHE A 25 -1.59 -11.30 -20.48
C PHE A 25 -0.83 -12.53 -20.01
N ASP A 26 0.49 -12.34 -19.84
CA ASP A 26 1.36 -13.28 -19.15
C ASP A 26 1.55 -12.81 -17.70
N TYR A 27 1.66 -13.75 -16.77
CA TYR A 27 1.98 -13.41 -15.39
C TYR A 27 2.90 -14.45 -14.78
N GLY A 28 3.60 -14.08 -13.70
CA GLY A 28 4.41 -14.99 -12.91
C GLY A 28 4.27 -14.70 -11.43
N TRP A 29 4.73 -15.61 -10.58
CA TRP A 29 4.81 -15.41 -9.13
C TRP A 29 6.26 -15.25 -8.72
N VAL A 30 6.51 -14.36 -7.77
CA VAL A 30 7.84 -14.12 -7.19
C VAL A 30 7.77 -14.41 -5.69
N GLY A 31 8.77 -15.12 -5.17
CA GLY A 31 8.92 -15.40 -3.76
C GLY A 31 8.28 -16.71 -3.33
N THR A 32 8.48 -17.03 -2.05
CA THR A 32 7.92 -18.23 -1.43
C THR A 32 6.45 -18.02 -1.08
N ARG A 33 5.79 -19.05 -0.55
CA ARG A 33 4.40 -18.93 -0.07
C ARG A 33 4.26 -17.85 1.02
N GLU A 34 5.31 -17.64 1.79
CA GLU A 34 5.40 -16.67 2.89
C GLU A 34 5.60 -15.26 2.35
N THR A 35 6.49 -15.05 1.37
CA THR A 35 6.82 -13.70 0.88
C THR A 35 5.95 -13.23 -0.29
N ARG A 36 5.22 -14.12 -0.97
CA ARG A 36 4.37 -13.76 -2.13
C ARG A 36 3.26 -12.74 -1.82
N GLY A 37 2.90 -12.57 -0.54
CA GLY A 37 1.95 -11.55 -0.10
C GLY A 37 2.54 -10.13 -0.09
N LEU A 38 3.86 -10.02 0.00
CA LEU A 38 4.61 -8.78 -0.04
C LEU A 38 5.11 -8.42 -1.43
N LEU A 39 5.55 -9.41 -2.21
CA LEU A 39 6.20 -9.19 -3.49
C LEU A 39 5.16 -9.03 -4.59
N PRO A 40 5.11 -7.87 -5.30
CA PRO A 40 4.31 -7.73 -6.49
C PRO A 40 4.64 -8.82 -7.50
N PHE A 41 3.60 -9.45 -8.04
CA PHE A 41 3.73 -10.43 -9.09
C PHE A 41 3.82 -9.70 -10.45
N PRO A 42 4.77 -10.06 -11.33
CA PRO A 42 4.87 -9.44 -12.65
C PRO A 42 3.71 -9.87 -13.54
N ILE A 43 3.21 -8.90 -14.31
CA ILE A 43 2.21 -9.11 -15.36
C ILE A 43 2.66 -8.34 -16.61
N ASP A 44 2.60 -9.01 -17.76
CA ASP A 44 2.87 -8.42 -19.07
C ASP A 44 1.61 -8.53 -19.95
N ASP A 45 1.03 -7.38 -20.25
CA ASP A 45 -0.20 -7.33 -21.03
C ASP A 45 0.09 -7.39 -22.52
N ARG A 46 -0.38 -8.45 -23.19
CA ARG A 46 -0.33 -8.55 -24.66
C ARG A 46 -1.33 -7.60 -25.33
N THR A 47 -2.45 -7.35 -24.66
CA THR A 47 -3.49 -6.44 -25.16
C THR A 47 -3.16 -4.97 -24.83
N PRO A 48 -3.21 -4.04 -25.82
CA PRO A 48 -2.96 -2.62 -25.58
C PRO A 48 -3.83 -2.01 -24.47
N ARG A 49 -3.24 -1.15 -23.64
CA ARG A 49 -3.89 -0.54 -22.46
C ARG A 49 -5.28 0.06 -22.73
N ARG A 50 -5.45 0.73 -23.87
CA ARG A 50 -6.72 1.39 -24.27
C ARG A 50 -7.92 0.43 -24.36
N TYR A 51 -7.67 -0.87 -24.53
CA TYR A 51 -8.72 -1.88 -24.63
C TYR A 51 -9.04 -2.56 -23.29
N ARG A 52 -8.23 -2.32 -22.24
CA ARG A 52 -8.34 -3.01 -20.95
C ARG A 52 -8.50 -2.09 -19.75
N ALA A 53 -8.18 -0.81 -19.90
CA ALA A 53 -8.27 0.18 -18.82
C ALA A 53 -8.81 1.51 -19.35
N SER A 54 -10.00 1.88 -18.87
CA SER A 54 -10.62 3.19 -19.08
C SER A 54 -11.01 3.76 -17.72
N PRO A 55 -10.81 5.07 -17.46
CA PRO A 55 -11.29 5.67 -16.22
C PRO A 55 -12.80 5.48 -16.05
N THR A 56 -13.22 5.04 -14.88
CA THR A 56 -14.64 4.93 -14.56
C THR A 56 -15.25 6.34 -14.55
N LYS A 57 -16.37 6.53 -15.26
CA LYS A 57 -17.03 7.85 -15.42
C LYS A 57 -17.28 8.57 -14.09
N SER A 58 -17.57 7.82 -13.03
CA SER A 58 -17.85 8.36 -11.68
C SER A 58 -16.65 9.07 -11.04
N VAL A 59 -15.42 8.78 -11.45
CA VAL A 59 -14.19 9.32 -10.84
C VAL A 59 -13.41 10.26 -11.74
N VAL A 60 -13.85 10.49 -12.98
CA VAL A 60 -13.14 11.36 -13.96
C VAL A 60 -12.93 12.79 -13.44
N ARG A 61 -13.82 13.29 -12.59
CA ARG A 61 -13.73 14.62 -11.96
C ARG A 61 -13.52 14.55 -10.44
N ALA A 62 -13.05 13.41 -9.93
CA ALA A 62 -12.73 13.30 -8.53
C ALA A 62 -11.41 14.04 -8.25
N PRO A 63 -11.25 14.69 -7.09
CA PRO A 63 -10.01 15.35 -6.69
C PRO A 63 -8.91 14.35 -6.28
N VAL A 64 -8.83 13.19 -6.95
CA VAL A 64 -7.83 12.15 -6.73
C VAL A 64 -7.28 11.68 -8.09
N SER A 65 -5.99 11.35 -8.15
CA SER A 65 -5.29 11.13 -9.43
C SER A 65 -4.73 9.71 -9.64
N GLY A 66 -4.86 8.82 -8.65
CA GLY A 66 -4.39 7.44 -8.74
C GLY A 66 -3.89 6.91 -7.39
N ILE A 67 -3.05 5.87 -7.41
CA ILE A 67 -2.42 5.33 -6.20
C ILE A 67 -1.25 6.24 -5.78
N GLY A 68 -1.32 6.76 -4.56
CA GLY A 68 -0.25 7.49 -3.88
C GLY A 68 0.69 6.54 -3.15
N ALA A 69 0.14 5.59 -2.39
CA ALA A 69 0.92 4.56 -1.72
C ALA A 69 0.14 3.24 -1.58
N VAL A 70 0.87 2.13 -1.58
CA VAL A 70 0.44 0.79 -1.18
C VAL A 70 1.16 0.51 0.12
N VAL A 71 0.40 0.32 1.20
CA VAL A 71 0.93 0.11 2.54
C VAL A 71 1.02 -1.39 2.80
N LEU A 72 2.22 -1.87 3.08
CA LEU A 72 2.53 -3.27 3.38
C LEU A 72 2.77 -3.42 4.87
N ALA A 73 2.02 -4.30 5.53
CA ALA A 73 2.32 -4.71 6.90
C ALA A 73 3.46 -5.73 6.85
N VAL A 74 4.51 -5.48 7.61
CA VAL A 74 5.69 -6.34 7.77
C VAL A 74 5.99 -6.53 9.26
N GLU A 75 6.64 -7.64 9.59
CA GLU A 75 7.09 -7.91 10.96
C GLU A 75 8.27 -7.01 11.33
N SER A 76 9.17 -6.76 10.37
CA SER A 76 10.35 -5.90 10.53
C SER A 76 10.58 -5.06 9.27
N LEU A 77 11.11 -3.84 9.46
CA LEU A 77 11.55 -2.98 8.36
C LEU A 77 12.83 -3.47 7.66
N ASP A 78 13.45 -4.56 8.12
CA ASP A 78 14.50 -5.27 7.37
C ASP A 78 13.99 -5.72 5.99
N ARG A 79 12.67 -5.90 5.85
CA ARG A 79 12.02 -6.15 4.56
C ARG A 79 12.26 -5.08 3.51
N THR A 80 12.69 -3.88 3.89
CA THR A 80 13.10 -2.83 2.93
C THR A 80 14.26 -3.28 2.04
N GLU A 81 15.13 -4.18 2.52
CA GLU A 81 16.25 -4.72 1.75
C GLU A 81 15.78 -5.47 0.50
N ILE A 82 14.71 -6.25 0.60
CA ILE A 82 14.15 -6.97 -0.55
C ILE A 82 13.76 -5.98 -1.67
N PHE A 83 13.17 -4.84 -1.31
CA PHE A 83 12.79 -3.82 -2.29
C PHE A 83 14.01 -3.13 -2.91
N ARG A 84 15.08 -2.92 -2.13
CA ARG A 84 16.34 -2.36 -2.65
C ARG A 84 17.06 -3.35 -3.57
N GLU A 85 17.14 -4.61 -3.18
CA GLU A 85 17.90 -5.62 -3.91
C GLU A 85 17.17 -6.10 -5.15
N PHE A 86 15.90 -6.47 -5.01
CA PHE A 86 15.13 -7.09 -6.10
C PHE A 86 14.48 -6.05 -7.01
N TYR A 87 13.90 -4.99 -6.45
CA TYR A 87 13.18 -3.95 -7.21
C TYR A 87 14.00 -2.68 -7.45
N ARG A 88 15.26 -2.63 -6.98
CA ARG A 88 16.16 -1.47 -7.13
C ARG A 88 15.56 -0.17 -6.60
N PHE A 89 14.79 -0.27 -5.51
CA PHE A 89 14.29 0.91 -4.81
C PHE A 89 15.46 1.67 -4.16
N PRO A 90 15.34 3.00 -3.98
CA PRO A 90 16.32 3.76 -3.23
C PRO A 90 16.37 3.30 -1.76
N THR A 91 17.31 3.83 -0.99
CA THR A 91 17.29 3.64 0.48
C THR A 91 15.98 4.18 1.05
N ALA A 92 15.37 3.44 1.97
CA ALA A 92 14.15 3.85 2.64
C ALA A 92 14.40 5.01 3.62
N ASP A 93 13.46 5.94 3.66
CA ASP A 93 13.30 6.94 4.71
C ASP A 93 12.41 6.33 5.80
N VAL A 94 13.00 6.04 6.96
CA VAL A 94 12.36 5.39 8.10
C VAL A 94 11.96 6.43 9.14
N ARG A 95 10.71 6.38 9.60
CA ARG A 95 10.19 7.21 10.68
C ARG A 95 9.54 6.35 11.75
N HIS A 96 9.78 6.70 12.99
CA HIS A 96 9.08 6.15 14.14
C HIS A 96 7.86 7.03 14.47
N ASP A 97 6.71 6.41 14.67
CA ASP A 97 5.47 7.06 15.09
C ASP A 97 5.06 6.48 16.47
N PRO A 98 5.44 7.17 17.57
CA PRO A 98 5.18 6.69 18.92
C PRO A 98 3.69 6.77 19.29
N GLU A 99 2.93 7.71 18.71
CA GLU A 99 1.49 7.85 18.99
C GLU A 99 0.70 6.65 18.45
N ARG A 100 1.16 6.10 17.32
CA ARG A 100 0.58 4.91 16.70
C ARG A 100 1.27 3.61 17.13
N GLY A 101 2.46 3.69 17.74
CA GLY A 101 3.29 2.54 18.09
C GLY A 101 3.72 1.75 16.86
N ILE A 102 4.11 2.45 15.78
CA ILE A 102 4.53 1.85 14.51
C ILE A 102 5.82 2.49 14.00
N ASP A 103 6.56 1.74 13.20
CA ASP A 103 7.60 2.28 12.33
C ASP A 103 7.12 2.25 10.89
N VAL A 104 7.49 3.28 10.13
CA VAL A 104 7.08 3.49 8.75
C VAL A 104 8.30 3.71 7.87
N ALA A 105 8.45 2.89 6.84
CA ALA A 105 9.48 3.05 5.82
C ALA A 105 8.87 3.45 4.47
N SER A 106 9.39 4.51 3.88
CA SER A 106 8.97 5.01 2.56
C SER A 106 10.16 5.14 1.61
N PHE A 107 9.92 5.07 0.31
CA PHE A 107 10.98 5.14 -0.70
C PHE A 107 10.73 6.32 -1.63
N ALA A 108 11.74 7.17 -1.83
CA ALA A 108 11.61 8.34 -2.70
C ALA A 108 11.16 7.94 -4.12
N GLY A 109 10.10 8.59 -4.62
CA GLY A 109 9.56 8.34 -5.96
C GLY A 109 8.95 6.94 -6.17
N ARG A 110 8.61 6.21 -5.09
CA ARG A 110 7.94 4.91 -5.16
C ARG A 110 6.63 4.95 -4.37
N THR A 111 5.66 4.16 -4.83
CA THR A 111 4.32 4.08 -4.24
C THR A 111 4.21 2.95 -3.22
N VAL A 112 5.29 2.52 -2.60
CA VAL A 112 5.28 1.45 -1.58
C VAL A 112 5.70 2.06 -0.26
N THR A 113 4.96 1.72 0.79
CA THR A 113 5.25 2.07 2.17
C THR A 113 5.20 0.78 2.99
N LEU A 114 6.20 0.54 3.83
CA LEU A 114 6.18 -0.56 4.79
C LEU A 114 5.81 0.00 6.16
N VAL A 115 5.01 -0.74 6.90
CA VAL A 115 4.69 -0.45 8.30
C VAL A 115 4.93 -1.69 9.14
N SER A 116 5.63 -1.53 10.25
CA SER A 116 5.81 -2.56 11.28
C SER A 116 5.28 -2.05 12.63
N PRO A 117 4.82 -2.94 13.52
CA PRO A 117 4.71 -2.58 14.93
C PRO A 117 6.08 -2.12 15.44
N ALA A 118 6.13 -1.04 16.22
CA ALA A 118 7.38 -0.62 16.85
C ALA A 118 7.79 -1.60 17.97
N ASP A 119 9.10 -1.69 18.22
CA ASP A 119 9.68 -2.61 19.21
C ASP A 119 9.47 -2.16 20.67
N ASP A 120 9.08 -0.90 20.88
CA ASP A 120 8.78 -0.29 22.19
C ASP A 120 7.40 -0.69 22.76
N ALA A 121 6.88 -1.85 22.32
CA ALA A 121 5.61 -2.46 22.67
C ALA A 121 5.35 -2.69 24.17
N GLY A 122 6.33 -2.42 25.03
CA GLY A 122 6.28 -2.57 26.49
C GLY A 122 5.95 -1.29 27.26
N THR A 123 5.96 -0.12 26.60
CA THR A 123 5.41 1.10 27.20
C THR A 123 3.90 1.08 27.02
N GLU A 124 3.13 1.39 28.07
CA GLU A 124 1.70 1.70 27.92
C GLU A 124 1.59 2.73 26.79
N LEU A 125 1.18 2.28 25.60
CA LEU A 125 0.86 3.18 24.51
C LEU A 125 -0.23 4.08 25.08
N ALA A 126 0.03 5.39 25.14
CA ALA A 126 -1.04 6.34 25.40
C ALA A 126 -2.17 5.94 24.44
N ALA A 127 -3.36 5.65 24.98
CA ALA A 127 -4.48 5.20 24.17
C ALA A 127 -4.54 6.12 22.95
N PRO A 128 -4.42 5.58 21.72
CA PRO A 128 -4.25 6.42 20.55
C PRO A 128 -5.41 7.41 20.54
N ALA A 129 -5.11 8.70 20.33
CA ALA A 129 -6.12 9.75 20.40
C ALA A 129 -7.34 9.46 19.50
N ARG A 130 -7.14 8.63 18.47
CA ARG A 130 -8.16 8.07 17.56
C ARG A 130 -7.85 6.61 17.23
N PRO A 131 -8.31 5.63 18.03
CA PRO A 131 -7.95 4.22 17.85
C PRO A 131 -8.46 3.62 16.53
N ASP A 132 -9.41 4.26 15.87
CA ASP A 132 -10.20 3.72 14.77
C ASP A 132 -9.60 3.96 13.38
N ARG A 133 -8.54 4.78 13.22
CA ARG A 133 -8.20 5.33 11.89
C ARG A 133 -6.71 5.35 11.58
N GLY A 134 -6.34 4.67 10.50
CA GLY A 134 -4.96 4.31 10.15
C GLY A 134 -4.42 3.09 10.92
N PRO A 135 -3.25 2.54 10.52
CA PRO A 135 -2.62 1.43 11.23
C PRO A 135 -2.12 1.87 12.62
N THR A 136 -2.24 0.98 13.60
CA THR A 136 -1.64 1.10 14.93
C THR A 136 -0.84 -0.16 15.23
N GLY A 137 0.11 -0.10 16.17
CA GLY A 137 0.96 -1.25 16.54
C GLY A 137 0.13 -2.46 16.98
N GLU A 138 -0.85 -2.26 17.86
CA GLU A 138 -1.74 -3.34 18.32
C GLU A 138 -2.58 -3.94 17.18
N TRP A 139 -3.08 -3.10 16.27
CA TRP A 139 -3.81 -3.58 15.10
C TRP A 139 -2.89 -4.34 14.14
N LEU A 140 -1.68 -3.83 13.88
CA LEU A 140 -0.68 -4.47 13.02
C LEU A 140 -0.27 -5.83 13.56
N ARG A 141 0.01 -5.97 14.86
CA ARG A 141 0.35 -7.27 15.48
C ARG A 141 -0.75 -8.29 15.27
N ARG A 142 -2.00 -7.97 15.66
CA ARG A 142 -3.15 -8.87 15.43
C ARG A 142 -3.37 -9.21 13.96
N ARG A 143 -3.12 -8.26 13.07
CA ARG A 143 -3.22 -8.45 11.62
C ARG A 143 -2.15 -9.40 11.12
N LEU A 144 -0.90 -9.20 11.53
CA LEU A 144 0.26 -10.02 11.16
C LEU A 144 0.10 -11.43 11.71
N ASP A 145 -0.39 -11.62 12.94
CA ASP A 145 -0.66 -12.95 13.48
C ASP A 145 -1.70 -13.71 12.64
N ARG A 146 -2.73 -13.00 12.16
CA ARG A 146 -3.84 -13.62 11.43
C ARG A 146 -3.52 -13.87 9.96
N TRP A 147 -2.77 -12.98 9.33
CA TRP A 147 -2.59 -12.96 7.88
C TRP A 147 -1.11 -12.98 7.46
N GLY A 148 -0.16 -12.80 8.34
CA GLY A 148 1.25 -12.60 7.99
C GLY A 148 1.47 -11.32 7.18
N GLU A 149 2.69 -11.17 6.67
CA GLU A 149 3.13 -9.98 5.95
C GLU A 149 2.44 -9.84 4.58
N ARG A 150 1.75 -8.72 4.35
CA ARG A 150 1.02 -8.41 3.10
C ARG A 150 0.47 -6.98 3.07
N ILE A 151 -0.07 -6.57 1.92
CA ILE A 151 -0.81 -5.30 1.77
C ILE A 151 -1.84 -5.13 2.90
N CYS A 152 -1.79 -4.01 3.59
CA CYS A 152 -2.69 -3.63 4.67
C CYS A 152 -3.44 -2.32 4.42
N GLY A 153 -3.10 -1.58 3.37
CA GLY A 153 -3.83 -0.38 2.98
C GLY A 153 -3.42 0.15 1.61
N VAL A 154 -4.27 1.01 1.06
CA VAL A 154 -4.05 1.75 -0.19
C VAL A 154 -4.39 3.22 0.04
N LEU A 155 -3.47 4.11 -0.32
CA LEU A 155 -3.66 5.54 -0.26
C LEU A 155 -3.78 6.09 -1.67
N LEU A 156 -4.86 6.83 -1.95
CA LEU A 156 -5.06 7.52 -3.22
C LEU A 156 -4.34 8.86 -3.20
N ARG A 157 -3.74 9.26 -4.31
CA ARG A 157 -3.03 10.53 -4.42
C ARG A 157 -4.00 11.68 -4.63
N THR A 158 -3.78 12.79 -3.92
CA THR A 158 -4.42 14.08 -4.18
C THR A 158 -3.39 15.20 -4.31
N GLY A 159 -3.74 16.24 -5.06
CA GLY A 159 -3.06 17.55 -5.04
C GLY A 159 -3.96 18.66 -4.48
N ASP A 160 -5.15 18.32 -4.00
CA ASP A 160 -6.06 19.23 -3.31
C ASP A 160 -6.75 18.46 -2.16
N PRO A 161 -6.06 18.31 -1.02
CA PRO A 161 -6.61 17.57 0.11
C PRO A 161 -7.89 18.22 0.67
N SER A 162 -8.04 19.54 0.52
CA SER A 162 -9.22 20.28 0.97
C SER A 162 -10.45 19.90 0.16
N ALA A 163 -10.33 19.85 -1.17
CA ALA A 163 -11.43 19.41 -2.04
C ALA A 163 -11.80 17.94 -1.80
N VAL A 164 -10.83 17.08 -1.50
CA VAL A 164 -11.10 15.67 -1.15
C VAL A 164 -11.87 15.58 0.17
N GLN A 165 -11.41 16.24 1.23
CA GLN A 165 -12.08 16.22 2.54
C GLN A 165 -13.50 16.80 2.50
N HIS A 166 -13.75 17.80 1.63
CA HIS A 166 -15.10 18.32 1.43
C HIS A 166 -16.03 17.31 0.73
N ARG A 167 -15.47 16.43 -0.09
CA ARG A 167 -16.24 15.48 -0.93
C ARG A 167 -16.43 14.12 -0.29
N PHE A 168 -15.49 13.66 0.52
CA PHE A 168 -15.47 12.32 1.07
C PHE A 168 -15.36 12.35 2.59
N PRO A 169 -15.99 11.41 3.30
CA PRO A 169 -15.86 11.29 4.75
C PRO A 169 -14.43 10.82 5.07
N LEU A 170 -13.57 11.78 5.43
CA LEU A 170 -12.18 11.53 5.75
C LEU A 170 -11.88 12.00 7.17
N THR A 171 -10.85 11.41 7.77
CA THR A 171 -10.27 11.93 9.00
C THR A 171 -9.62 13.29 8.78
N ASP A 172 -9.27 13.93 9.90
CA ASP A 172 -8.32 15.04 9.86
C ASP A 172 -7.00 14.58 9.23
N ARG A 173 -6.24 15.57 8.74
CA ARG A 173 -4.93 15.34 8.15
C ARG A 173 -3.93 15.09 9.26
N GLU A 174 -3.08 14.11 9.03
CA GLU A 174 -1.97 13.79 9.91
C GLU A 174 -0.67 13.67 9.10
N PRO A 175 0.48 13.92 9.73
CA PRO A 175 1.77 13.65 9.10
C PRO A 175 1.87 12.19 8.68
N TRP A 176 2.34 11.94 7.47
CA TRP A 176 2.60 10.58 6.97
C TRP A 176 3.81 10.56 6.06
N CYS A 177 4.88 9.95 6.55
CA CYS A 177 6.17 10.00 5.88
C CYS A 177 6.56 11.46 5.57
N ARG A 178 6.81 11.79 4.31
CA ARG A 178 7.14 13.15 3.86
C ARG A 178 5.91 14.03 3.62
N GLY A 179 4.71 13.44 3.62
CA GLY A 179 3.47 14.10 3.23
C GLY A 179 2.44 14.13 4.35
N THR A 180 1.18 14.23 3.93
CA THR A 180 0.03 14.12 4.84
C THR A 180 -0.91 13.01 4.38
N VAL A 181 -1.57 12.36 5.32
CA VAL A 181 -2.59 11.35 5.05
C VAL A 181 -3.90 11.73 5.73
N SER A 182 -5.00 11.32 5.11
CA SER A 182 -6.32 11.23 5.74
C SER A 182 -6.94 9.89 5.40
N TRP A 183 -7.45 9.18 6.39
CA TRP A 183 -8.08 7.87 6.22
C TRP A 183 -9.57 8.03 5.94
N VAL A 184 -10.18 7.06 5.26
CA VAL A 184 -11.64 7.06 5.08
C VAL A 184 -12.32 6.81 6.42
N ASP A 185 -13.23 7.70 6.76
CA ASP A 185 -14.13 7.62 7.91
C ASP A 185 -15.36 6.78 7.55
N ASP A 186 -15.15 5.47 7.42
CA ASP A 186 -16.24 4.52 7.17
C ASP A 186 -15.80 3.12 7.60
N ASP A 187 -16.54 2.47 8.50
CA ASP A 187 -16.18 1.15 9.05
C ASP A 187 -16.03 0.05 7.97
N ARG A 188 -16.65 0.22 6.79
CA ARG A 188 -16.60 -0.78 5.71
C ARG A 188 -15.24 -0.84 5.03
N VAL A 189 -14.52 0.29 4.97
CA VAL A 189 -13.23 0.43 4.26
C VAL A 189 -12.11 0.97 5.14
N GLY A 190 -12.46 1.62 6.25
CA GLY A 190 -11.64 2.21 7.32
C GLY A 190 -10.14 2.27 7.05
N ARG A 191 -9.37 1.54 7.87
CA ARG A 191 -7.89 1.50 7.88
C ARG A 191 -7.24 0.99 6.59
N TRP A 192 -8.02 0.57 5.59
CA TRP A 192 -7.55 -0.02 4.34
C TRP A 192 -7.49 0.99 3.19
N LEU A 193 -8.18 2.13 3.33
CA LEU A 193 -8.27 3.14 2.29
C LEU A 193 -8.07 4.53 2.88
N GLY A 194 -7.22 5.31 2.23
CA GLY A 194 -7.01 6.71 2.58
C GLY A 194 -6.63 7.55 1.37
N VAL A 195 -6.31 8.80 1.63
CA VAL A 195 -5.82 9.75 0.66
C VAL A 195 -4.52 10.33 1.18
N VAL A 196 -3.51 10.44 0.32
CA VAL A 196 -2.20 10.97 0.63
C VAL A 196 -1.89 12.15 -0.29
N GLU A 197 -1.41 13.23 0.32
CA GLU A 197 -0.67 14.28 -0.34
C GLU A 197 0.81 13.97 -0.15
N PRO A 198 1.50 13.43 -1.16
CA PRO A 198 2.92 13.15 -1.02
C PRO A 198 3.67 14.48 -0.83
N GLY A 199 4.59 14.52 0.12
CA GLY A 199 5.55 15.61 0.19
C GLY A 199 6.59 15.49 -0.91
N ASP A 200 7.21 16.63 -1.24
CA ASP A 200 8.30 16.72 -2.20
C ASP A 200 9.57 15.97 -1.75
#